data_AF-A0A3A0CY09-F1
#
_entry.id   AF-A0A3A0CY09-F1
#
_cell.length_a   1.000
_cell.length_b   1.000
_cell.length_c   1.000
_cell.angle_alpha   90.00
_cell.angle_beta   90.00
_cell.angle_gamma   90.00
#
_symmetry.space_group_name_H-M   'P 1'
#
loop_
_entity.id
_entity.type
_entity.pdbx_description
1 polymer ?
#
loop_
_entity_poly.entity_id
_entity_poly.type
_entity_poly.pdbx_seq_one_letter_code
_entity_poly.pdbx_strand_id
1 'polypeptide(L)'
;MSKRKSLPNFGSYKAASEWLDTHSTADLYAKPVKFSVSPNLQVLVVDAQGHPIESVSLKKQMSQQIRRIAAQEGVSPELLVQNWPREKIRERLHLSN
;
A
#
# COMPACT_ATOMS: atom_id res chain seq x y z
N MET A 1 -7.85 -4.79 -42.46
CA MET A 1 -7.30 -4.63 -41.10
C MET A 1 -8.09 -3.53 -40.40
N SER A 2 -8.92 -3.86 -39.41
CA SER A 2 -9.74 -2.86 -38.71
C SER A 2 -8.85 -1.98 -37.82
N LYS A 3 -8.89 -0.66 -38.01
CA LYS A 3 -8.14 0.30 -37.19
C LYS A 3 -8.70 0.21 -35.77
N ARG A 4 -7.90 -0.35 -34.83
CA ARG A 4 -8.29 -0.46 -33.41
C ARG A 4 -8.61 0.93 -32.88
N LYS A 5 -9.88 1.18 -32.53
CA LYS A 5 -10.32 2.45 -31.95
C LYS A 5 -9.94 2.45 -30.46
N SER A 6 -9.19 3.46 -30.03
CA SER A 6 -8.88 3.71 -28.63
C SER A 6 -9.90 4.67 -28.02
N LEU A 7 -10.08 4.59 -26.70
CA LEU A 7 -10.87 5.57 -25.96
C LEU A 7 -10.32 7.00 -26.20
N PRO A 8 -11.19 8.01 -26.39
CA PRO A 8 -10.78 9.41 -26.38
C PRO A 8 -10.20 9.81 -25.01
N ASN A 9 -9.31 10.81 -25.00
CA ASN A 9 -8.90 11.45 -23.76
C ASN A 9 -9.96 12.44 -23.31
N PHE A 10 -10.45 12.31 -22.07
CA PHE A 10 -11.43 13.20 -21.48
C PHE A 10 -10.75 14.13 -20.45
N GLY A 11 -11.10 15.42 -20.49
CA GLY A 11 -10.60 16.41 -19.53
C GLY A 11 -11.26 16.34 -18.15
N SER A 12 -12.33 15.57 -18.00
CA SER A 12 -13.02 15.36 -16.72
C SER A 12 -13.81 14.04 -16.70
N TYR A 13 -14.10 13.54 -15.50
CA TYR A 13 -14.97 12.37 -15.33
C TYR A 13 -16.39 12.59 -15.86
N LYS A 14 -16.91 13.82 -15.76
CA LYS A 14 -18.24 14.17 -16.28
C LYS A 14 -18.30 14.00 -17.80
N ALA A 15 -17.32 14.53 -18.51
CA ALA A 15 -17.23 14.40 -19.97
C ALA A 15 -17.05 12.94 -20.42
N ALA A 16 -16.32 12.13 -19.64
CA ALA A 16 -16.21 10.70 -19.91
C ALA A 16 -17.56 9.96 -19.73
N SER A 17 -18.32 10.33 -18.69
CA SER A 17 -19.66 9.76 -18.44
C SER A 17 -20.63 10.07 -19.57
N GLU A 18 -20.75 11.34 -19.96
CA GLU A 18 -21.64 11.77 -21.05
C GLU A 18 -21.31 11.09 -22.38
N TRP A 19 -20.03 10.80 -22.62
CA TRP A 19 -19.60 10.05 -23.79
C TRP A 19 -20.03 8.58 -23.74
N LEU A 20 -19.90 7.93 -22.58
CA LEU A 20 -20.31 6.53 -22.37
C LEU A 20 -21.83 6.34 -22.47
N ASP A 21 -22.61 7.36 -22.14
CA ASP A 21 -24.07 7.32 -22.29
C ASP A 21 -24.52 7.20 -23.75
N THR A 22 -23.66 7.62 -24.68
CA THR A 22 -23.97 7.71 -26.12
C THR A 22 -23.10 6.79 -26.99
N HIS A 23 -22.04 6.20 -26.45
CA HIS A 23 -21.07 5.41 -27.20
C HIS A 23 -20.81 4.05 -26.54
N SER A 24 -20.84 2.99 -27.36
CA SER A 24 -20.46 1.65 -26.92
C SER A 24 -18.94 1.51 -26.78
N THR A 25 -18.52 0.79 -25.74
CA THR A 25 -17.11 0.44 -25.49
C THR A 25 -16.72 -0.93 -26.03
N ALA A 26 -17.66 -1.70 -26.61
CA ALA A 26 -17.46 -3.09 -27.00
C ALA A 26 -16.31 -3.31 -28.00
N ASP A 27 -16.09 -2.34 -28.91
CA ASP A 27 -15.04 -2.42 -29.94
C ASP A 27 -13.77 -1.65 -29.57
N LEU A 28 -13.69 -1.13 -28.33
CA LEU A 28 -12.56 -0.33 -27.88
C LEU A 28 -11.49 -1.20 -27.26
N TYR A 29 -10.25 -0.88 -27.60
CA TYR A 29 -9.09 -1.49 -26.95
C TYR A 29 -8.88 -0.89 -25.55
N ALA A 30 -9.07 -1.68 -24.51
CA ALA A 30 -8.72 -1.33 -23.13
C ALA A 30 -7.30 -1.82 -22.80
N LYS A 31 -6.44 -0.92 -22.30
CA LYS A 31 -5.18 -1.34 -21.67
C LYS A 31 -5.45 -1.74 -20.22
N PRO A 32 -5.09 -2.96 -19.79
CA PRO A 32 -5.19 -3.32 -18.39
C PRO A 32 -4.25 -2.43 -17.56
N VAL A 33 -4.82 -1.71 -16.60
CA VAL A 33 -4.06 -0.94 -15.61
C VAL A 33 -3.88 -1.82 -14.37
N LYS A 34 -2.64 -2.07 -13.97
CA LYS A 34 -2.35 -2.74 -12.70
C LYS A 34 -2.37 -1.70 -11.58
N PHE A 35 -3.35 -1.82 -10.70
CA PHE A 35 -3.37 -1.08 -9.44
C PHE A 35 -2.69 -1.93 -8.37
N SER A 36 -1.60 -1.43 -7.78
CA SER A 36 -1.02 -2.02 -6.57
C SER A 36 -1.60 -1.29 -5.37
N VAL A 37 -2.62 -1.88 -4.75
CA VAL A 37 -3.13 -1.45 -3.45
C VAL A 37 -2.25 -2.13 -2.40
N SER A 38 -1.10 -1.52 -2.10
CA SER A 38 -0.30 -1.91 -0.94
C SER A 38 -0.85 -1.16 0.28
N PRO A 39 -1.60 -1.82 1.19
CA PRO A 39 -2.09 -1.15 2.38
C PRO A 39 -0.92 -0.69 3.23
N ASN A 40 -1.12 0.42 3.93
CA ASN A 40 -0.19 0.92 4.93
C ASN A 40 -0.03 -0.14 6.03
N LEU A 41 1.21 -0.34 6.48
CA LEU A 41 1.49 -1.16 7.66
C LEU A 41 0.92 -0.46 8.90
N GLN A 42 0.57 -1.23 9.92
CA GLN A 42 0.06 -0.73 11.19
C GLN A 42 0.94 -1.22 12.33
N VAL A 43 1.16 -0.35 13.31
CA VAL A 43 1.82 -0.70 14.58
C VAL A 43 0.72 -0.88 15.62
N LEU A 44 0.68 -2.05 16.24
CA LEU A 44 -0.24 -2.32 17.34
C LEU A 44 0.48 -2.05 18.67
N VAL A 45 -0.07 -1.13 19.45
CA VAL A 45 0.35 -0.89 20.83
C VAL A 45 -0.49 -1.79 21.71
N VAL A 46 0.17 -2.62 22.54
CA VAL A 46 -0.48 -3.57 23.44
C VAL A 46 -0.18 -3.23 24.90
N ASP A 47 -1.10 -3.61 25.80
CA ASP A 47 -0.90 -3.53 27.25
C ASP A 47 0.06 -4.63 27.76
N ALA A 48 0.31 -4.63 29.07
CA ALA A 48 1.19 -5.62 29.70
C ALA A 48 0.63 -7.06 29.63
N GLN A 49 -0.67 -7.22 29.37
CA GLN A 49 -1.37 -8.48 29.19
C GLN A 49 -1.44 -8.90 27.71
N GLY A 50 -0.93 -8.07 26.79
CA GLY A 50 -0.91 -8.32 25.36
C GLY A 50 -2.19 -7.90 24.62
N HIS A 51 -3.11 -7.18 25.27
CA HIS A 51 -4.31 -6.67 24.61
C HIS A 51 -4.02 -5.39 23.83
N PRO A 52 -4.54 -5.24 22.61
CA PRO A 52 -4.36 -4.02 21.82
C PRO A 52 -5.06 -2.83 22.47
N ILE A 53 -4.29 -1.76 22.71
CA ILE A 53 -4.78 -0.47 23.22
C ILE A 53 -4.93 0.52 22.06
N GLU A 54 -4.01 0.50 21.09
CA GLU A 54 -3.98 1.46 20.00
C GLU A 54 -3.42 0.83 18.72
N SER A 55 -3.89 1.29 17.56
CA SER A 55 -3.30 0.94 16.26
C SER A 55 -2.91 2.22 15.51
N VAL A 56 -1.63 2.33 15.15
CA VAL A 56 -1.08 3.49 14.45
C VAL A 56 -0.74 3.11 13.02
N SER A 57 -1.36 3.78 12.05
CA SER A 57 -1.07 3.57 10.63
C SER A 57 0.24 4.24 10.23
N LEU A 58 1.15 3.48 9.63
CA LEU A 58 2.40 4.01 9.10
C LEU A 58 2.18 4.69 7.74
N LYS A 59 2.93 5.75 7.47
CA LYS A 59 2.90 6.41 6.17
C LYS A 59 3.28 5.42 5.06
N LYS A 60 2.70 5.62 3.86
CA LYS A 60 2.91 4.74 2.70
C LYS A 60 4.40 4.55 2.34
N GLN A 61 5.19 5.63 2.33
CA GLN A 61 6.63 5.55 2.05
C GLN A 61 7.37 4.68 3.07
N MET A 62 7.09 4.88 4.36
CA MET A 62 7.69 4.08 5.43
C MET A 62 7.28 2.60 5.30
N SER A 63 6.01 2.35 5.02
CA SER A 63 5.49 0.99 4.79
C SER A 63 6.21 0.30 3.63
N GLN A 64 6.50 1.03 2.55
CA GLN A 64 7.25 0.50 1.41
C GLN A 64 8.71 0.23 1.75
N GLN A 65 9.36 1.09 2.52
CA GLN A 65 10.73 0.87 2.99
C GLN A 65 10.83 -0.38 3.86
N ILE A 66 9.93 -0.51 4.84
CA ILE A 66 9.88 -1.69 5.72
C ILE A 66 9.65 -2.97 4.89
N ARG A 67 8.72 -2.96 3.93
CA ARG A 67 8.50 -4.12 3.06
C ARG A 67 9.73 -4.50 2.25
N ARG A 68 10.55 -3.53 1.81
CA ARG A 68 11.80 -3.80 1.10
C ARG A 68 12.84 -4.44 2.02
N ILE A 69 13.01 -3.91 3.22
CA ILE A 69 13.94 -4.47 4.23
C ILE A 69 13.50 -5.89 4.58
N ALA A 70 12.21 -6.10 4.84
CA ALA A 70 11.63 -7.41 5.12
C ALA A 70 11.93 -8.43 4.02
N ALA A 71 11.76 -8.04 2.75
CA ALA A 71 12.06 -8.89 1.61
C ALA A 71 13.56 -9.21 1.49
N GLN A 72 14.45 -8.28 1.84
CA GLN A 72 15.89 -8.50 1.84
C GLN A 72 16.32 -9.46 2.95
N GLU A 73 15.69 -9.38 4.11
CA GLU A 73 15.98 -10.22 5.27
C GLU A 73 15.22 -11.56 5.26
N GLY A 74 14.31 -11.77 4.31
CA GLY A 74 13.51 -12.99 4.22
C GLY A 74 12.46 -13.13 5.34
N VAL A 75 12.07 -12.02 5.96
CA VAL A 75 11.11 -11.97 7.08
C VAL A 75 9.83 -11.25 6.67
N SER A 76 8.77 -11.40 7.47
CA SER A 76 7.55 -10.64 7.22
C SER A 76 7.70 -9.17 7.65
N PRO A 77 7.14 -8.21 6.90
CA PRO A 77 7.15 -6.80 7.27
C PRO A 77 6.54 -6.54 8.65
N GLU A 78 5.52 -7.32 9.03
CA GLU A 78 4.84 -7.23 10.31
C GLU A 78 5.77 -7.62 11.47
N LEU A 79 6.61 -8.65 11.28
CA LEU A 79 7.56 -9.11 12.27
C LEU A 79 8.69 -8.09 12.50
N LEU A 80 9.16 -7.44 11.43
CA LEU A 80 10.12 -6.33 11.56
C LEU A 80 9.55 -5.16 12.36
N VAL A 81 8.31 -4.78 12.10
CA VAL A 81 7.64 -3.69 12.82
C VAL A 81 7.46 -4.02 14.29
N GLN A 82 7.13 -5.28 14.62
CA GLN A 82 6.93 -5.72 16.00
C GLN A 82 8.25 -5.88 16.78
N ASN A 83 9.33 -6.31 16.12
CA ASN A 83 10.60 -6.58 16.79
C ASN A 83 11.48 -5.33 16.95
N TRP A 84 11.37 -4.35 16.05
CA TRP A 84 12.17 -3.13 16.11
C TRP A 84 12.08 -2.39 17.46
N PRO A 85 10.87 -2.15 18.05
CA PRO A 85 10.78 -1.50 19.35
C PRO A 85 11.50 -2.29 20.45
N ARG A 86 11.41 -3.63 20.41
CA ARG A 86 12.06 -4.50 21.40
C ARG A 86 13.59 -4.41 21.32
N GLU A 87 14.14 -4.40 20.11
CA GLU A 87 15.58 -4.26 19.89
C GLU A 87 16.09 -2.89 20.36
N LYS A 88 15.40 -1.80 20.02
CA LYS A 88 15.81 -0.45 20.43
C LYS A 88 15.73 -0.23 21.93
N ILE A 89 14.74 -0.82 22.60
CA ILE A 89 14.66 -0.81 24.07
C ILE A 89 15.84 -1.58 24.66
N ARG A 90 16.15 -2.76 24.11
CA ARG A 90 17.28 -3.59 24.57
C ARG A 90 18.63 -2.89 24.40
N GLU A 91 18.87 -2.23 23.26
CA GLU A 91 20.07 -1.42 23.02
C GLU A 91 20.21 -0.29 24.06
N ARG A 92 19.13 0.43 24.36
CA ARG A 92 19.15 1.51 25.37
C ARG A 92 19.38 1.00 26.80
N LEU A 93 18.83 -0.17 27.13
CA LEU A 93 19.02 -0.81 28.44
C LEU A 93 20.45 -1.38 28.59
N HIS A 94 21.07 -1.89 27.53
CA HIS A 94 22.44 -2.38 27.56
C HIS A 94 23.50 -1.27 27.50
N LEU A 95 23.14 -0.06 27.06
CA LEU A 95 24.00 1.13 27.12
C LEU A 95 23.93 1.87 28.47
N SER A 96 23.17 1.35 29.45
CA SER A 96 22.99 1.96 30.78
C SER A 96 23.76 1.26 31.90
N ASN A 97 24.75 0.41 31.58
CA ASN A 97 25.68 -0.21 32.54
C ASN A 97 27.11 0.26 32.31
#